data_AF-A0AAW2W2S6-F1
#
_entry.id   AF-A0AAW2W2S6-F1
#
_cell.length_a   1.000
_cell.length_b   1.000
_cell.length_c   1.000
_cell.angle_alpha   90.00
_cell.angle_beta   90.00
_cell.angle_gamma   90.00
#
_symmetry.space_group_name_H-M   'P 1'
#
loop_
_entity.id
_entity.type
_entity.pdbx_description
1 polymer ?
#
loop_
_entity_poly.entity_id
_entity_poly.type
_entity_poly.pdbx_seq_one_letter_code
_entity_poly.pdbx_strand_id
1 'polypeptide(L)'
;MLGCGCFSWSRVPDRMQPESEYFSLPDLIPQWPQGSGFATSRITLGELEVCQITKFQYIWGCNLSKDGKHGVSFYKPIGIPDGFCCLGHYCQSNEKPLRGFVLVARQAAKQQDCCSPNSENMPALQNPVDYSLVWSSHDGGDKTFDGCGYFWLPQPPEGYKALGFLVTNKSKKPDLEEVKCVRADLTDTCEACGLIADTHSKSSNMPLLIWSMRPLHRGIYGRGVPVGTFLLQQLLE
;
A
#
# COMPACT_ATOMS: atom_id res chain seq x y z
N MET A 1 25.23 -40.96 -23.06
CA MET A 1 24.97 -40.41 -21.72
C MET A 1 24.90 -38.90 -21.84
N LEU A 2 23.83 -38.33 -21.32
CA LEU A 2 23.34 -36.99 -21.62
C LEU A 2 24.23 -35.91 -20.96
N GLY A 3 24.52 -34.87 -21.73
CA GLY A 3 25.27 -33.70 -21.29
C GLY A 3 24.51 -32.91 -20.22
N CYS A 4 25.18 -32.61 -19.12
CA CYS A 4 24.68 -31.72 -18.10
C CYS A 4 25.14 -30.30 -18.47
N GLY A 5 24.28 -29.57 -19.19
CA GLY A 5 24.48 -28.15 -19.44
C GLY A 5 24.32 -27.38 -18.13
N CYS A 6 25.41 -26.83 -17.62
CA CYS A 6 25.36 -25.86 -16.53
C CYS A 6 24.62 -24.61 -17.02
N PHE A 7 23.38 -24.42 -16.57
CA PHE A 7 22.70 -23.14 -16.72
C PHE A 7 23.33 -22.15 -15.73
N SER A 8 24.27 -21.33 -16.23
CA SER A 8 24.64 -20.10 -15.55
C SER A 8 23.50 -19.09 -15.73
N TRP A 9 22.90 -18.65 -14.63
CA TRP A 9 21.99 -17.52 -14.71
C TRP A 9 22.81 -16.25 -14.95
N SER A 10 22.74 -15.83 -16.20
CA SER A 10 23.19 -14.55 -16.69
C SER A 10 22.52 -13.45 -15.87
N ARG A 11 23.30 -12.41 -15.52
CA ARG A 11 22.79 -11.12 -15.05
C ARG A 11 21.52 -10.79 -15.83
N VAL A 12 20.39 -10.62 -15.13
CA VAL A 12 19.21 -10.03 -15.74
C VAL A 12 19.63 -8.60 -16.10
N PRO A 13 19.79 -8.28 -17.39
CA PRO A 13 20.04 -6.89 -17.79
C PRO A 13 18.79 -6.12 -17.39
N ASP A 14 19.01 -4.93 -16.82
CA ASP A 14 18.04 -3.84 -16.65
C ASP A 14 16.65 -4.20 -17.17
N ARG A 15 15.88 -4.90 -16.33
CA ARG A 15 14.58 -5.42 -16.73
C ARG A 15 13.74 -4.18 -16.95
N MET A 16 13.49 -3.83 -18.22
CA MET A 16 12.57 -2.75 -18.57
C MET A 16 11.37 -2.89 -17.64
N GLN A 17 11.18 -1.87 -16.80
CA GLN A 17 10.06 -1.83 -15.88
C GLN A 17 8.83 -2.22 -16.68
N PRO A 18 8.05 -3.25 -16.29
CA PRO A 18 6.82 -3.56 -16.98
C PRO A 18 5.99 -2.27 -16.91
N GLU A 19 5.84 -1.58 -18.04
CA GLU A 19 4.98 -0.42 -18.11
C GLU A 19 3.59 -0.98 -17.80
N SER A 20 3.13 -0.74 -16.57
CA SER A 20 1.90 -1.35 -16.10
C SER A 20 0.77 -0.71 -16.89
N GLU A 21 0.18 -1.48 -17.81
CA GLU A 21 -0.97 -1.02 -18.57
C GLU A 21 -2.09 -0.67 -17.57
N TYR A 22 -2.53 0.58 -17.59
CA TYR A 22 -3.66 1.04 -16.79
C TYR A 22 -4.96 0.53 -17.42
N PHE A 23 -5.93 0.19 -16.58
CA PHE A 23 -7.27 -0.13 -17.07
C PHE A 23 -7.84 1.05 -17.86
N SER A 24 -8.28 0.77 -19.08
CA SER A 24 -8.97 1.73 -19.96
C SER A 24 -10.37 1.21 -20.26
N LEU A 25 -11.35 2.10 -20.26
CA LEU A 25 -12.71 1.76 -20.69
C LEU A 25 -12.71 1.48 -22.20
N PRO A 26 -13.56 0.56 -22.70
CA PRO A 26 -13.64 0.26 -24.13
C PRO A 26 -14.11 1.47 -24.95
N ASP A 27 -14.92 2.34 -24.35
CA ASP A 27 -15.43 3.57 -24.94
C ASP A 27 -15.11 4.79 -24.06
N LEU A 28 -15.08 5.97 -24.67
CA LEU A 28 -14.89 7.24 -23.95
C LEU A 28 -16.05 7.48 -22.96
N ILE A 29 -15.72 7.99 -21.78
CA ILE A 29 -16.74 8.39 -20.80
C ILE A 29 -17.58 9.52 -21.44
N PRO A 30 -18.92 9.41 -21.46
CA PRO A 30 -19.77 10.47 -21.98
C PRO A 30 -19.52 11.77 -21.19
N GLN A 31 -19.57 12.92 -21.87
CA GLN A 31 -19.44 14.21 -21.20
C GLN A 31 -20.66 14.44 -20.31
N TRP A 32 -20.48 14.29 -19.01
CA TRP A 32 -21.48 14.68 -18.02
C TRP A 32 -21.46 16.20 -17.84
N PRO A 33 -22.62 16.85 -17.59
CA PRO A 33 -22.65 18.26 -17.23
C PRO A 33 -21.80 18.50 -15.98
N GLN A 34 -21.14 19.66 -15.89
CA GLN A 34 -20.36 20.00 -14.70
C GLN A 34 -21.28 20.06 -13.47
N GLY A 35 -21.07 19.12 -12.54
CA GLY A 35 -21.75 19.11 -11.26
C GLY A 35 -21.08 20.03 -10.24
N SER A 36 -21.79 20.33 -9.16
CA SER A 36 -21.35 21.27 -8.10
C SER A 36 -20.67 20.60 -6.89
N GLY A 37 -20.23 19.33 -6.98
CA GLY A 37 -19.52 18.69 -5.86
C GLY A 37 -19.52 17.16 -5.76
N PHE A 38 -20.12 16.41 -6.69
CA PHE A 38 -20.06 14.94 -6.69
C PHE A 38 -18.80 14.43 -7.41
N ALA A 39 -18.25 13.29 -6.95
CA ALA A 39 -17.08 12.62 -7.55
C ALA A 39 -15.78 13.44 -7.62
N THR A 40 -15.54 14.34 -6.66
CA THR A 40 -14.30 15.13 -6.56
C THR A 40 -13.08 14.33 -6.10
N SER A 41 -13.22 13.01 -5.91
CA SER A 41 -12.23 12.10 -5.32
C SER A 41 -11.79 12.48 -3.90
N ARG A 42 -12.53 13.36 -3.21
CA ARG A 42 -12.25 13.81 -1.84
C ARG A 42 -13.50 13.68 -0.98
N ILE A 43 -13.31 13.30 0.27
CA ILE A 43 -14.39 13.20 1.26
C ILE A 43 -13.86 13.49 2.67
N THR A 44 -14.68 14.15 3.48
CA THR A 44 -14.39 14.38 4.91
C THR A 44 -15.03 13.27 5.74
N LEU A 45 -14.21 12.58 6.52
CA LEU A 45 -14.56 11.53 7.46
C LEU A 45 -14.28 12.02 8.88
N GLY A 46 -15.17 12.86 9.41
CA GLY A 46 -14.98 13.51 10.71
C GLY A 46 -13.77 14.45 10.70
N GLU A 47 -12.75 14.15 11.49
CA GLU A 47 -11.51 14.94 11.60
C GLU A 47 -10.49 14.69 10.48
N LEU A 48 -10.77 13.77 9.55
CA LEU A 48 -9.91 13.47 8.40
C LEU A 48 -10.55 13.94 7.11
N GLU A 49 -9.79 14.61 6.26
CA GLU A 49 -10.11 14.73 4.84
C GLU A 49 -9.27 13.71 4.09
N VAL A 50 -9.90 12.83 3.31
CA VAL A 50 -9.22 11.81 2.51
C VAL A 50 -9.38 12.09 1.03
N CYS A 51 -8.35 11.75 0.26
CA CYS A 51 -8.33 11.86 -1.19
C CYS A 51 -7.92 10.52 -1.81
N GLN A 52 -8.61 10.12 -2.88
CA GLN A 52 -8.29 8.91 -3.61
C GLN A 52 -7.14 9.16 -4.60
N ILE A 53 -6.09 8.33 -4.52
CA ILE A 53 -4.96 8.32 -5.47
C ILE A 53 -5.02 7.03 -6.30
N THR A 54 -4.97 7.19 -7.62
CA THR A 54 -4.95 6.09 -8.60
C THR A 54 -3.67 6.06 -9.44
N LYS A 55 -2.77 7.02 -9.20
CA LYS A 55 -1.46 7.10 -9.86
C LYS A 55 -0.39 6.51 -8.97
N PHE A 56 0.46 5.69 -9.56
CA PHE A 56 1.35 4.80 -8.82
C PHE A 56 2.72 4.74 -9.49
N GLN A 57 3.77 4.69 -8.68
CA GLN A 57 5.13 4.37 -9.12
C GLN A 57 5.49 2.97 -8.67
N TYR A 58 5.93 2.13 -9.62
CA TYR A 58 6.41 0.78 -9.36
C TYR A 58 7.66 0.81 -8.45
N ILE A 59 7.71 -0.11 -7.49
CA ILE A 59 8.84 -0.27 -6.57
C ILE A 59 9.52 -1.61 -6.79
N TRP A 60 8.73 -2.69 -6.69
CA TRP A 60 9.22 -4.05 -6.66
C TRP A 60 8.10 -5.04 -7.03
N GLY A 61 8.45 -6.27 -7.40
CA GLY A 61 7.49 -7.32 -7.67
C GLY A 61 8.04 -8.72 -7.39
N CYS A 62 7.15 -9.62 -6.99
CA CYS A 62 7.45 -11.03 -6.70
C CYS A 62 6.73 -11.97 -7.66
N ASN A 63 7.24 -13.20 -7.76
CA ASN A 63 6.68 -14.25 -8.61
C ASN A 63 6.49 -13.83 -10.08
N LEU A 64 7.35 -12.91 -10.56
CA LEU A 64 7.24 -12.35 -11.88
C LEU A 64 7.65 -13.37 -12.95
N SER A 65 6.68 -13.83 -13.73
CA SER A 65 6.89 -14.55 -15.00
C SER A 65 7.81 -13.78 -15.96
N LYS A 66 8.39 -14.45 -16.97
CA LYS A 66 9.36 -13.82 -17.90
C LYS A 66 8.80 -12.56 -18.58
N ASP A 67 7.54 -12.60 -18.99
CA ASP A 67 6.83 -11.49 -19.64
C ASP A 67 6.27 -10.45 -18.64
N GLY A 68 6.39 -10.69 -17.34
CA GLY A 68 5.93 -9.79 -16.28
C GLY A 68 4.41 -9.77 -16.07
N LYS A 69 3.64 -10.56 -16.84
CA LYS A 69 2.16 -10.55 -16.83
C LYS A 69 1.55 -11.37 -15.69
N HIS A 70 2.34 -12.25 -15.09
CA HIS A 70 2.00 -13.00 -13.88
C HIS A 70 2.95 -12.62 -12.76
N GLY A 71 2.43 -12.65 -11.53
CA GLY A 71 3.11 -12.23 -10.31
C GLY A 71 2.37 -11.08 -9.63
N VAL A 72 3.02 -10.47 -8.65
CA VAL A 72 2.48 -9.32 -7.92
C VAL A 72 3.46 -8.19 -7.95
N SER A 73 2.94 -6.98 -8.13
CA SER A 73 3.72 -5.75 -8.10
C SER A 73 3.28 -4.85 -6.95
N PHE A 74 4.25 -4.15 -6.39
CA PHE A 74 4.11 -3.22 -5.28
C PHE A 74 4.45 -1.81 -5.73
N TYR A 75 3.64 -0.86 -5.29
CA TYR A 75 3.68 0.51 -5.77
C TYR A 75 3.53 1.50 -4.63
N LYS A 76 4.18 2.65 -4.76
CA LYS A 76 3.88 3.83 -3.93
C LYS A 76 2.93 4.77 -4.67
N PRO A 77 1.99 5.43 -3.99
CA PRO A 77 1.21 6.50 -4.59
C PRO A 77 2.11 7.67 -5.01
N ILE A 78 1.76 8.31 -6.13
CA ILE A 78 2.41 9.53 -6.62
C ILE A 78 1.37 10.59 -6.97
N GLY A 79 1.79 11.85 -7.00
CA GLY A 79 0.88 12.98 -7.22
C GLY A 79 -0.05 13.23 -6.04
N ILE A 80 0.44 12.97 -4.82
CA ILE A 80 -0.29 13.27 -3.57
C ILE A 80 -0.46 14.80 -3.48
N PRO A 81 -1.69 15.31 -3.31
CA PRO A 81 -1.92 16.75 -3.22
C PRO A 81 -1.29 17.37 -1.97
N ASP A 82 -0.95 18.66 -2.05
CA ASP A 82 -0.32 19.38 -0.94
C ASP A 82 -1.12 19.28 0.37
N GLY A 83 -0.40 18.99 1.45
CA GLY A 83 -0.96 18.79 2.78
C GLY A 83 -1.57 17.41 3.04
N PHE A 84 -1.73 16.56 2.01
CA PHE A 84 -2.10 15.15 2.20
C PHE A 84 -0.86 14.28 2.44
N CYS A 85 -1.04 13.22 3.20
CA CYS A 85 -0.01 12.25 3.54
C CYS A 85 -0.43 10.84 3.15
N CYS A 86 0.56 10.03 2.78
CA CYS A 86 0.37 8.61 2.48
C CYS A 86 0.02 7.82 3.76
N LEU A 87 -0.83 6.79 3.61
CA LEU A 87 -1.22 5.88 4.69
C LEU A 87 -0.66 4.46 4.51
N GLY A 88 -0.03 4.19 3.36
CA GLY A 88 0.53 2.89 3.00
C GLY A 88 0.64 2.70 1.48
N HIS A 89 1.32 1.62 1.09
CA HIS A 89 1.56 1.28 -0.31
C HIS A 89 0.45 0.40 -0.90
N TYR A 90 0.44 0.33 -2.23
CA TYR A 90 -0.50 -0.47 -3.01
C TYR A 90 0.16 -1.75 -3.53
N CYS A 91 -0.61 -2.81 -3.69
CA CYS A 91 -0.18 -3.97 -4.47
C CYS A 91 -1.35 -4.59 -5.23
N GLN A 92 -1.04 -5.27 -6.33
CA GLN A 92 -2.01 -6.10 -7.06
C GLN A 92 -1.32 -7.21 -7.84
N SER A 93 -2.11 -8.23 -8.19
CA SER A 93 -1.72 -9.20 -9.22
C SER A 93 -1.57 -8.52 -10.58
N ASN A 94 -0.54 -8.92 -11.33
CA ASN A 94 -0.25 -8.46 -12.67
C ASN A 94 -1.14 -9.12 -13.75
N GLU A 95 -1.95 -10.12 -13.37
CA GLU A 95 -2.90 -10.77 -14.27
C GLU A 95 -4.02 -9.83 -14.75
N LYS A 96 -4.11 -8.64 -14.15
CA LYS A 96 -5.08 -7.61 -14.49
C LYS A 96 -4.36 -6.27 -14.66
N PRO A 97 -4.86 -5.40 -15.56
CA PRO A 97 -4.38 -4.02 -15.66
C PRO A 97 -4.43 -3.28 -14.32
N LEU A 98 -3.57 -2.29 -14.15
CA LEU A 98 -3.50 -1.48 -12.95
C LEU A 98 -4.80 -0.68 -12.78
N ARG A 99 -5.54 -0.95 -11.69
CA ARG A 99 -6.93 -0.47 -11.53
C ARG A 99 -7.36 -0.14 -10.10
N GLY A 100 -6.44 -0.17 -9.14
CA GLY A 100 -6.73 0.11 -7.74
C GLY A 100 -6.63 1.58 -7.35
N PHE A 101 -6.73 1.81 -6.05
CA PHE A 101 -6.51 3.10 -5.43
C PHE A 101 -5.88 2.93 -4.05
N VAL A 102 -5.31 4.01 -3.54
CA VAL A 102 -5.06 4.18 -2.10
C VAL A 102 -5.65 5.50 -1.64
N LEU A 103 -6.12 5.56 -0.39
CA LEU A 103 -6.50 6.80 0.25
C LEU A 103 -5.27 7.45 0.88
N VAL A 104 -5.11 8.74 0.60
CA VAL A 104 -4.22 9.64 1.34
C VAL A 104 -5.07 10.52 2.24
N ALA A 105 -4.52 11.01 3.34
CA ALA A 105 -5.28 11.76 4.33
C ALA A 105 -4.56 13.03 4.77
N ARG A 106 -5.35 14.01 5.18
CA ARG A 106 -4.91 15.16 5.96
C ARG A 106 -5.88 15.43 7.09
N GLN A 107 -5.45 16.23 8.05
CA GLN A 107 -6.36 16.74 9.07
C GLN A 107 -7.38 17.69 8.42
N ALA A 108 -8.67 17.42 8.65
CA ALA A 108 -9.73 18.30 8.19
C ALA A 108 -9.66 19.65 8.94
N ALA A 109 -10.06 20.72 8.27
CA ALA A 109 -10.24 22.01 8.93
C ALA A 109 -11.29 21.84 10.05
N LYS A 110 -10.95 22.26 11.28
CA LYS A 110 -11.89 22.23 12.39
C LYS A 110 -13.12 23.06 12.00
N GLN A 111 -14.27 22.42 11.87
CA GLN A 111 -15.53 23.17 11.93
C GLN A 111 -15.63 23.70 13.35
N GLN A 112 -15.88 25.01 13.46
CA GLN A 112 -15.82 25.75 14.72
C GLN A 112 -17.08 25.48 15.53
N ASP A 113 -17.27 24.23 15.97
CA ASP A 113 -18.37 23.84 16.86
C ASP A 113 -17.93 23.98 18.32
N CYS A 114 -18.53 24.96 18.99
CA CYS A 114 -18.25 25.45 20.33
C CYS A 114 -18.72 24.52 21.47
N CYS A 115 -18.86 23.21 21.24
CA CYS A 115 -19.48 22.30 22.21
C CYS A 115 -18.77 20.94 22.37
N SER A 116 -17.44 20.90 22.36
CA SER A 116 -16.71 19.72 22.84
C SER A 116 -15.48 20.11 23.65
N PRO A 117 -15.61 20.27 24.99
CA PRO A 117 -14.47 20.19 25.86
C PRO A 117 -14.04 18.72 25.90
N ASN A 118 -12.76 18.43 25.59
CA ASN A 118 -12.07 17.13 25.80
C ASN A 118 -11.77 16.25 24.56
N SER A 119 -11.45 16.83 23.39
CA SER A 119 -10.43 16.21 22.54
C SER A 119 -9.09 16.82 22.97
N GLU A 120 -8.42 16.16 23.91
CA GLU A 120 -7.07 16.53 24.35
C GLU A 120 -6.13 16.50 23.14
N ASN A 121 -5.66 17.68 22.67
CA ASN A 121 -4.44 18.01 21.89
C ASN A 121 -3.82 17.02 20.86
N MET A 122 -4.44 15.89 20.53
CA MET A 122 -3.89 14.82 19.72
C MET A 122 -4.35 14.98 18.27
N PRO A 123 -3.44 15.26 17.33
CA PRO A 123 -3.80 15.43 15.92
C PRO A 123 -4.40 14.12 15.35
N ALA A 124 -5.20 14.24 14.30
CA ALA A 124 -5.78 13.07 13.64
C ALA A 124 -4.72 12.16 12.97
N LEU A 125 -3.56 12.73 12.65
CA LEU A 125 -2.44 12.10 11.96
C LEU A 125 -1.13 12.40 12.66
N GLN A 126 -0.28 11.40 12.83
CA GLN A 126 1.03 11.52 13.47
C GLN A 126 2.08 10.69 12.70
N ASN A 127 3.35 11.10 12.74
CA ASN A 127 4.43 10.26 12.22
C ASN A 127 4.52 8.96 13.02
N PRO A 128 4.88 7.82 12.39
CA PRO A 128 5.36 6.66 13.14
C PRO A 128 6.59 7.05 13.99
N VAL A 129 6.81 6.32 15.08
CA VAL A 129 8.00 6.51 15.92
C VAL A 129 9.22 5.80 15.36
N ASP A 130 9.00 4.70 14.64
CA ASP A 130 10.03 3.94 13.92
C ASP A 130 9.36 2.99 12.89
N TYR A 131 10.15 2.20 12.15
CA TYR A 131 9.69 1.12 11.29
C TYR A 131 10.32 -0.21 11.65
N SER A 132 9.50 -1.26 11.69
CA SER A 132 9.96 -2.65 11.80
C SER A 132 10.01 -3.31 10.43
N LEU A 133 11.14 -3.96 10.11
CA LEU A 133 11.24 -4.79 8.91
C LEU A 133 10.48 -6.10 9.16
N VAL A 134 9.38 -6.31 8.44
CA VAL A 134 8.53 -7.51 8.58
C VAL A 134 8.99 -8.62 7.66
N TRP A 135 9.42 -8.27 6.44
CA TRP A 135 9.86 -9.24 5.46
C TRP A 135 10.83 -8.61 4.47
N SER A 136 11.74 -9.42 3.92
CA SER A 136 12.54 -9.02 2.77
C SER A 136 12.77 -10.20 1.83
N SER A 137 12.93 -9.92 0.55
CA SER A 137 13.32 -10.93 -0.45
C SER A 137 14.81 -11.23 -0.44
N HIS A 138 15.58 -10.59 0.45
CA HIS A 138 17.03 -10.75 0.52
C HIS A 138 17.41 -12.11 1.09
N ASP A 139 18.35 -12.79 0.44
CA ASP A 139 18.78 -14.15 0.75
C ASP A 139 20.12 -14.22 1.51
N GLY A 140 20.66 -13.08 1.95
CA GLY A 140 21.90 -13.01 2.74
C GLY A 140 23.19 -13.07 1.92
N GLY A 141 23.10 -13.02 0.59
CA GLY A 141 24.26 -12.92 -0.29
C GLY A 141 24.94 -11.54 -0.25
N ASP A 142 26.24 -11.52 -0.56
CA ASP A 142 27.06 -10.30 -0.46
C ASP A 142 27.12 -9.54 -1.79
N LYS A 143 26.97 -8.21 -1.69
CA LYS A 143 27.11 -7.15 -2.71
C LYS A 143 25.83 -6.70 -3.44
N THR A 144 25.41 -5.48 -3.09
CA THR A 144 24.29 -4.66 -3.57
C THR A 144 22.89 -5.14 -3.16
N PHE A 145 22.35 -4.51 -2.10
CA PHE A 145 20.96 -4.63 -1.61
C PHE A 145 19.90 -4.06 -2.57
N ASP A 146 20.33 -3.51 -3.72
CA ASP A 146 19.49 -2.85 -4.70
C ASP A 146 18.72 -3.89 -5.54
N GLY A 147 17.39 -3.80 -5.52
CA GLY A 147 16.50 -4.67 -6.30
C GLY A 147 15.77 -5.76 -5.48
N CYS A 148 16.10 -5.93 -4.20
CA CYS A 148 15.29 -6.72 -3.27
C CYS A 148 14.09 -5.91 -2.75
N GLY A 149 12.98 -6.58 -2.46
CA GLY A 149 11.83 -5.97 -1.81
C GLY A 149 11.98 -6.02 -0.29
N TYR A 150 11.77 -4.89 0.39
CA TYR A 150 11.77 -4.79 1.85
C TYR A 150 10.43 -4.22 2.32
N PHE A 151 9.79 -4.89 3.26
CA PHE A 151 8.44 -4.59 3.73
C PHE A 151 8.51 -4.08 5.16
N TRP A 152 8.11 -2.83 5.33
CA TRP A 152 8.22 -2.10 6.57
C TRP A 152 6.84 -1.86 7.18
N LEU A 153 6.68 -2.22 8.44
CA LEU A 153 5.51 -1.88 9.25
C LEU A 153 5.81 -0.60 10.04
N PRO A 154 5.05 0.49 9.84
CA PRO A 154 5.16 1.67 10.68
C PRO A 154 4.81 1.31 12.12
N GLN A 155 5.63 1.73 13.08
CA GLN A 155 5.34 1.60 14.51
C GLN A 155 4.58 2.85 14.95
N PRO A 156 3.26 2.76 15.20
CA PRO A 156 2.48 3.92 15.58
C PRO A 156 2.84 4.37 17.01
N PRO A 157 2.80 5.68 17.30
CA PRO A 157 2.81 6.17 18.67
C PRO A 157 1.56 5.71 19.44
N GLU A 158 1.60 5.83 20.77
CA GLU A 158 0.47 5.48 21.63
C GLU A 158 -0.80 6.24 21.23
N GLY A 159 -1.93 5.53 21.14
CA GLY A 159 -3.20 6.09 20.69
C GLY A 159 -3.38 6.16 19.16
N TYR A 160 -2.44 5.65 18.36
CA TYR A 160 -2.52 5.63 16.89
C TYR A 160 -2.43 4.21 16.32
N LYS A 161 -2.78 4.07 15.05
CA LYS A 161 -2.70 2.83 14.27
C LYS A 161 -2.05 3.08 12.91
N ALA A 162 -1.24 2.13 12.45
CA ALA A 162 -0.77 2.08 11.06
C ALA A 162 -1.86 1.43 10.18
N LEU A 163 -2.10 1.98 8.99
CA LEU A 163 -3.14 1.50 8.07
C LEU A 163 -2.59 0.76 6.84
N GLY A 164 -1.27 0.62 6.73
CA GLY A 164 -0.63 -0.10 5.64
C GLY A 164 0.87 -0.24 5.83
N PHE A 165 1.47 -1.02 4.96
CA PHE A 165 2.92 -1.26 4.91
C PHE A 165 3.58 -0.35 3.89
N LEU A 166 4.88 -0.10 4.05
CA LEU A 166 5.73 0.46 3.02
C LEU A 166 6.55 -0.64 2.38
N VAL A 167 6.80 -0.49 1.09
CA VAL A 167 7.72 -1.35 0.34
C VAL A 167 8.84 -0.49 -0.21
N THR A 168 10.08 -0.90 -0.01
CA THR A 168 11.25 -0.26 -0.63
C THR A 168 12.02 -1.28 -1.46
N ASN A 169 12.80 -0.79 -2.43
CA ASN A 169 13.71 -1.60 -3.24
C ASN A 169 15.18 -1.50 -2.74
N LYS A 170 15.36 -0.90 -1.56
CA LYS A 170 16.63 -0.67 -0.86
C LYS A 170 16.47 -1.04 0.60
N SER A 171 17.53 -1.57 1.21
CA SER A 171 17.56 -1.99 2.62
C SER A 171 17.53 -0.82 3.61
N LYS A 172 17.76 0.42 3.14
CA LYS A 172 17.68 1.61 3.98
C LYS A 172 16.25 1.75 4.53
N LYS A 173 16.14 1.90 5.85
CA LYS A 173 14.89 2.20 6.55
C LYS A 173 14.23 3.46 5.95
N PRO A 174 12.90 3.47 5.74
CA PRO A 174 12.18 4.65 5.25
C PRO A 174 12.25 5.82 6.24
N ASP A 175 12.09 7.03 5.72
CA ASP A 175 11.98 8.23 6.55
C ASP A 175 10.62 8.28 7.27
N LEU A 176 10.57 8.85 8.48
CA LEU A 176 9.35 8.89 9.32
C LEU A 176 8.23 9.75 8.71
N GLU A 177 8.52 10.52 7.66
CA GLU A 177 7.56 11.36 6.96
C GLU A 177 6.90 10.67 5.76
N GLU A 178 7.38 9.48 5.36
CA GLU A 178 6.88 8.75 4.20
C GLU A 178 5.40 8.34 4.34
N VAL A 179 4.95 8.04 5.57
CA VAL A 179 3.53 7.78 5.89
C VAL A 179 3.13 8.39 7.23
N LYS A 180 1.82 8.47 7.47
CA LYS A 180 1.25 8.82 8.78
C LYS A 180 0.48 7.65 9.39
N CYS A 181 0.53 7.58 10.71
CA CYS A 181 -0.38 6.79 11.52
C CYS A 181 -1.63 7.62 11.84
N VAL A 182 -2.77 6.94 11.98
CA VAL A 182 -4.08 7.55 12.21
C VAL A 182 -4.50 7.34 13.66
N ARG A 183 -5.09 8.36 14.28
CA ARG A 183 -5.59 8.26 15.66
C ARG A 183 -6.60 7.12 15.78
N ALA A 184 -6.50 6.30 16.82
CA ALA A 184 -7.16 5.00 16.88
C ALA A 184 -8.69 5.08 16.82
N ASP A 185 -9.30 6.12 17.38
CA ASP A 185 -10.75 6.40 17.35
C ASP A 185 -11.29 6.75 15.95
N LEU A 186 -10.40 7.15 15.04
CA LEU A 186 -10.71 7.46 13.63
C LEU A 186 -10.50 6.25 12.71
N THR A 187 -10.23 5.07 13.27
CA THR A 187 -10.02 3.81 12.53
C THR A 187 -11.13 2.80 12.83
N ASP A 188 -11.34 1.86 11.90
CA ASP A 188 -12.28 0.75 12.08
C ASP A 188 -11.56 -0.58 11.85
N THR A 189 -12.16 -1.66 12.34
CA THR A 189 -11.71 -3.03 12.16
C THR A 189 -11.85 -3.48 10.70
N CYS A 190 -10.86 -4.25 10.24
CA CYS A 190 -10.86 -4.83 8.90
C CYS A 190 -10.57 -6.33 8.95
N GLU A 191 -10.91 -7.01 7.87
CA GLU A 191 -10.59 -8.42 7.66
C GLU A 191 -9.83 -8.62 6.34
N ALA A 192 -9.01 -9.67 6.29
CA ALA A 192 -8.42 -10.15 5.06
C ALA A 192 -9.54 -10.61 4.11
N CYS A 193 -9.50 -10.14 2.86
CA CYS A 193 -10.50 -10.45 1.86
C CYS A 193 -9.82 -10.60 0.51
N GLY A 194 -9.60 -11.85 0.09
CA GLY A 194 -8.96 -12.17 -1.18
C GLY A 194 -7.43 -12.24 -1.05
N LEU A 195 -6.88 -13.42 -1.31
CA LEU A 195 -5.44 -13.61 -1.41
C LEU A 195 -4.95 -12.94 -2.70
N ILE A 196 -3.97 -12.05 -2.57
CA ILE A 196 -3.31 -11.39 -3.70
C ILE A 196 -2.15 -12.25 -4.18
N ALA A 197 -1.31 -12.72 -3.25
CA ALA A 197 -0.25 -13.69 -3.50
C ALA A 197 0.25 -14.36 -2.22
N ASP A 198 0.89 -15.49 -2.40
CA ASP A 198 1.83 -16.12 -1.50
C ASP A 198 3.26 -15.92 -2.01
N THR A 199 4.14 -15.43 -1.15
CA THR A 199 5.57 -15.27 -1.48
C THR A 199 6.42 -15.98 -0.45
N HIS A 200 7.41 -16.71 -0.92
CA HIS A 200 8.38 -17.36 -0.06
C HIS A 200 9.65 -16.50 -0.03
N SER A 201 10.22 -16.30 1.16
CA SER A 201 11.63 -15.88 1.20
C SER A 201 12.50 -17.12 1.14
N LYS A 202 13.70 -17.01 0.58
CA LYS A 202 14.67 -18.12 0.61
C LYS A 202 15.34 -18.27 1.98
N SER A 203 15.34 -17.21 2.78
CA SER A 203 16.01 -17.13 4.08
C SER A 203 15.09 -17.53 5.25
N SER A 204 13.78 -17.47 5.06
CA SER A 204 12.76 -17.95 6.00
C SER A 204 11.94 -19.03 5.31
N ASN A 205 11.95 -20.25 5.83
CA ASN A 205 11.09 -21.36 5.36
C ASN A 205 9.58 -21.09 5.47
N MET A 206 9.18 -19.89 5.89
CA MET A 206 7.79 -19.50 6.13
C MET A 206 7.21 -18.73 4.93
N PRO A 207 6.03 -19.13 4.42
CA PRO A 207 5.31 -18.36 3.43
C PRO A 207 4.82 -17.03 4.01
N LEU A 208 4.95 -15.96 3.24
CA LEU A 208 4.30 -14.68 3.48
C LEU A 208 3.06 -14.59 2.59
N LEU A 209 1.89 -14.49 3.21
CA LEU A 209 0.63 -14.29 2.52
C LEU A 209 0.33 -12.79 2.44
N ILE A 210 -0.05 -12.35 1.26
CA ILE A 210 -0.43 -10.96 0.97
C ILE A 210 -1.91 -10.95 0.63
N TRP A 211 -2.68 -10.19 1.40
CA TRP A 211 -4.14 -10.13 1.27
C TRP A 211 -4.60 -8.73 0.95
N SER A 212 -5.68 -8.61 0.18
CA SER A 212 -6.47 -7.38 0.19
C SER A 212 -7.27 -7.29 1.49
N MET A 213 -7.64 -6.07 1.88
CA MET A 213 -8.41 -5.83 3.11
C MET A 213 -9.75 -5.20 2.77
N ARG A 214 -10.75 -5.46 3.63
CA ARG A 214 -12.03 -4.75 3.60
C ARG A 214 -12.53 -4.46 5.03
N PRO A 215 -13.37 -3.43 5.23
CA PRO A 215 -14.01 -3.19 6.52
C PRO A 215 -14.77 -4.42 7.01
N LEU A 216 -14.64 -4.75 8.29
CA LEU A 216 -15.33 -5.89 8.90
C LEU A 216 -16.84 -5.64 8.95
N HIS A 217 -17.24 -4.49 9.50
CA HIS A 217 -18.63 -4.05 9.55
C HIS A 217 -19.04 -3.38 8.24
N ARG A 218 -20.10 -3.89 7.61
CA ARG A 218 -20.57 -3.46 6.28
C ARG A 218 -22.09 -3.27 6.28
N GLY A 219 -22.60 -2.56 5.27
CA GLY A 219 -24.01 -2.23 5.12
C GLY A 219 -24.29 -0.77 5.48
N ILE A 220 -25.57 -0.41 5.58
CA ILE A 220 -26.01 0.99 5.77
C ILE A 220 -25.51 1.64 7.08
N TYR A 221 -25.11 0.82 8.05
CA TYR A 221 -24.54 1.28 9.33
C TYR A 221 -23.01 1.12 9.41
N GLY A 222 -22.39 0.51 8.40
CA GLY A 222 -20.93 0.38 8.34
C GLY A 222 -20.30 1.74 8.06
N ARG A 223 -19.37 2.16 8.92
CA ARG A 223 -18.69 3.46 8.79
C ARG A 223 -17.26 3.35 8.25
N GLY A 224 -16.67 2.16 8.31
CA GLY A 224 -15.34 1.90 7.78
C GLY A 224 -15.25 2.05 6.26
N VAL A 225 -14.17 2.67 5.79
CA VAL A 225 -13.86 2.83 4.36
C VAL A 225 -12.54 2.10 4.06
N PRO A 226 -12.44 1.30 2.98
CA PRO A 226 -11.19 0.66 2.62
C PRO A 226 -10.14 1.70 2.21
N VAL A 227 -8.94 1.61 2.80
CA VAL A 227 -7.81 2.50 2.49
C VAL A 227 -7.15 2.13 1.16
N GLY A 228 -7.36 0.89 0.67
CA GLY A 228 -6.74 0.39 -0.55
C GLY A 228 -5.34 -0.19 -0.38
N THR A 229 -4.88 -0.34 0.87
CA THR A 229 -3.62 -1.00 1.24
C THR A 229 -3.81 -2.53 1.34
N PHE A 230 -2.72 -3.25 1.64
CA PHE A 230 -2.70 -4.72 1.77
C PHE A 230 -2.28 -5.16 3.17
N LEU A 231 -2.61 -6.41 3.53
CA LEU A 231 -2.20 -7.07 4.77
C LEU A 231 -1.10 -8.09 4.48
N LEU A 232 -0.10 -8.15 5.36
CA LEU A 232 0.87 -9.24 5.42
C LEU A 232 0.51 -10.19 6.56
N GLN A 233 0.48 -11.48 6.27
CA GLN A 233 0.31 -12.53 7.26
C GLN A 233 1.44 -13.54 7.13
N GLN A 234 2.22 -13.70 8.19
CA GLN A 234 3.16 -14.81 8.34
C GLN A 234 2.41 -15.97 9.00
N LEU A 235 2.48 -17.15 8.40
CA LEU A 235 1.99 -18.37 9.05
C LEU A 235 3.09 -18.84 10.00
N LEU A 236 2.84 -18.72 11.31
CA LEU A 236 3.60 -19.42 12.34
C LEU A 236 3.03 -20.85 12.43
N GLU A 237 3.89 -21.85 12.35
CA GLU A 237 3.53 -23.25 12.67
C GLU A 237 3.18 -23.42 14.15
#